data_AF-A0A9D9EYD7-F1
#
_entry.id   AF-A0A9D9EYD7-F1
#
_cell.length_a   1.000
_cell.length_b   1.000
_cell.length_c   1.000
_cell.angle_alpha   90.00
_cell.angle_beta   90.00
_cell.angle_gamma   90.00
#
_symmetry.space_group_name_H-M   'P 1'
#
loop_
_entity.id
_entity.type
_entity.pdbx_description
1 polymer ?
#
loop_
_entity_poly.entity_id
_entity_poly.type
_entity_poly.pdbx_seq_one_letter_code
_entity_poly.pdbx_strand_id
1 'polypeptide(L)'
;MKPIYILFLTFFVLLSVQNVQAQEMDSLNADTSFAELSMILLQNVRDGKPTKQIESKLAEVSQEELNANLDTESEKKAFWLNIYNAYVQILLLDKPELFEDRNSFFGYNFFSSPQVTIAGKELSFDTIEHGIIRHSKIKLSLGYWDKWFPSDYEVMFRWEEVDPRVHFALNCGAKACPYIAIYDPERVEEQLDISSKQYLEKTTEYDVDKDKVKVNALMSWFRADFGGKSGAVEMLKKYEIIPKDADPSVSFLEYDWTLELDNYKDI
;
A
#
# COMPACT_ATOMS: atom_id res chain seq x y z
N MET A 1 42.36 -11.70 48.28
CA MET A 1 41.17 -12.17 47.52
C MET A 1 40.57 -10.95 46.83
N LYS A 2 40.57 -10.89 45.50
CA LYS A 2 39.87 -9.85 44.71
C LYS A 2 38.92 -10.59 43.77
N PRO A 3 37.60 -10.31 43.75
CA PRO A 3 36.72 -10.97 42.82
C PRO A 3 36.74 -10.26 41.46
N ILE A 4 36.77 -11.09 40.42
CA ILE A 4 36.68 -10.77 39.00
C ILE A 4 35.19 -10.66 38.67
N TYR A 5 34.73 -9.50 38.20
CA TYR A 5 33.38 -9.32 37.65
C TYR A 5 33.40 -8.38 36.45
N ILE A 6 34.00 -8.81 35.34
CA ILE A 6 33.79 -8.16 34.03
C ILE A 6 33.89 -9.25 32.95
N LEU A 7 32.83 -10.06 32.77
CA LEU A 7 32.67 -10.87 31.55
C LEU A 7 31.24 -11.45 31.35
N PHE A 8 30.19 -10.75 31.77
CA PHE A 8 28.81 -11.24 31.55
C PHE A 8 27.95 -10.36 30.64
N LEU A 9 28.35 -9.11 30.37
CA LEU A 9 27.57 -8.22 29.51
C LEU A 9 27.78 -8.47 28.01
N THR A 10 28.97 -8.92 27.60
CA THR A 10 29.29 -9.16 26.17
C THR A 10 28.66 -10.43 25.63
N PHE A 11 28.47 -11.46 26.46
CA PHE A 11 27.88 -12.74 26.03
C PHE A 11 26.36 -12.64 25.78
N PHE A 12 25.66 -11.80 26.55
CA PHE A 12 24.22 -11.60 26.40
C PHE A 12 23.87 -10.82 25.12
N VAL A 13 24.70 -9.83 24.76
CA VAL A 13 24.56 -9.06 23.50
C VAL A 13 24.86 -9.95 22.29
N LEU A 14 25.87 -10.83 22.36
CA LEU A 14 26.18 -11.79 21.29
C LEU A 14 25.05 -12.81 21.06
N LEU A 15 24.44 -13.33 22.13
CA LEU A 15 23.30 -14.24 22.04
C LEU A 15 22.03 -13.57 21.48
N SER A 16 21.77 -12.31 21.83
CA SER A 16 20.63 -11.58 21.27
C SER A 16 20.82 -11.29 19.78
N VAL A 17 22.03 -10.97 19.34
CA VAL A 17 22.34 -10.75 17.92
C VAL A 17 22.21 -12.05 17.13
N GLN A 18 22.71 -13.18 17.66
CA GLN A 18 22.56 -14.49 17.01
C GLN A 18 21.09 -14.93 16.89
N ASN A 19 20.25 -14.67 17.89
CA ASN A 19 18.83 -15.00 17.83
C ASN A 19 18.05 -14.11 16.84
N VAL A 20 18.36 -12.82 16.75
CA VAL A 20 17.76 -11.93 15.74
C VAL A 20 18.16 -12.37 14.33
N GLN A 21 19.43 -12.73 14.14
CA GLN A 21 19.97 -13.15 12.85
C GLN A 21 19.49 -14.54 12.43
N ALA A 22 19.25 -15.45 13.38
CA ALA A 22 18.62 -16.76 13.11
C ALA A 22 17.13 -16.62 12.77
N GLN A 23 16.41 -15.70 13.42
CA GLN A 23 15.00 -15.43 13.14
C GLN A 23 14.81 -14.66 11.81
N GLU A 24 15.76 -13.80 11.42
CA GLU A 24 15.86 -13.25 10.05
C GLU A 24 16.06 -14.35 9.01
N MET A 25 16.96 -15.30 9.28
CA MET A 25 17.30 -16.38 8.35
C MET A 25 16.16 -17.40 8.17
N ASP A 26 15.33 -17.64 9.18
CA ASP A 26 14.11 -18.47 9.07
C ASP A 26 13.00 -17.81 8.23
N SER A 27 12.98 -16.48 8.12
CA SER A 27 11.99 -15.74 7.31
C SER A 27 12.39 -15.56 5.84
N LEU A 28 13.66 -15.77 5.52
CA LEU A 28 14.24 -15.62 4.19
C LEU A 28 14.72 -16.97 3.64
N ASN A 29 13.87 -17.98 3.73
CA ASN A 29 14.14 -19.26 3.09
C ASN A 29 14.23 -19.09 1.57
N ALA A 30 15.03 -19.94 0.91
CA ALA A 30 15.17 -19.91 -0.55
C ALA A 30 13.84 -20.11 -1.28
N ASP A 31 12.84 -20.69 -0.62
CA ASP A 31 11.52 -21.02 -1.16
C ASP A 31 10.47 -19.91 -0.98
N THR A 32 10.77 -18.84 -0.23
CA THR A 32 9.82 -17.74 0.01
C THR A 32 9.53 -16.99 -1.28
N SER A 33 8.24 -16.90 -1.66
CA SER A 33 7.83 -16.18 -2.87
C SER A 33 8.06 -14.66 -2.72
N PHE A 34 8.09 -13.92 -3.83
CA PHE A 34 8.22 -12.47 -3.77
C PHE A 34 6.98 -11.80 -3.17
N ALA A 35 5.79 -12.37 -3.36
CA ALA A 35 4.57 -11.89 -2.72
C ALA A 35 4.65 -12.04 -1.19
N GLU A 36 5.07 -13.21 -0.69
CA GLU A 36 5.34 -13.41 0.74
C GLU A 36 6.46 -12.50 1.26
N LEU A 37 7.53 -12.32 0.47
CA LEU A 37 8.63 -11.44 0.83
C LEU A 37 8.18 -9.98 1.01
N SER A 38 7.26 -9.50 0.17
CA SER A 38 6.66 -8.17 0.32
C SER A 38 5.82 -8.05 1.59
N MET A 39 5.12 -9.13 1.96
CA MET A 39 4.33 -9.20 3.18
C MET A 39 5.24 -9.12 4.41
N ILE A 40 6.34 -9.88 4.40
CA ILE A 40 7.38 -9.86 5.45
C ILE A 40 8.04 -8.48 5.53
N LEU A 41 8.30 -7.82 4.40
CA LEU A 41 8.83 -6.45 4.39
C LEU A 41 7.93 -5.51 5.18
N LEU A 42 6.62 -5.48 4.87
CA LEU A 42 5.68 -4.59 5.57
C LEU A 42 5.51 -4.96 7.04
N GLN A 43 5.54 -6.27 7.38
CA GLN A 43 5.58 -6.74 8.76
C GLN A 43 6.83 -6.24 9.50
N ASN A 44 8.00 -6.31 8.87
CA ASN A 44 9.23 -5.82 9.47
C ASN A 44 9.19 -4.31 9.69
N VAL A 45 8.63 -3.53 8.77
CA VAL A 45 8.42 -2.10 8.96
C VAL A 45 7.52 -1.84 10.17
N ARG A 46 6.37 -2.53 10.25
CA ARG A 46 5.43 -2.41 11.39
C ARG A 46 6.09 -2.75 12.72
N ASP A 47 6.89 -3.81 12.74
CA ASP A 47 7.50 -4.35 13.95
C ASP A 47 8.83 -3.66 14.31
N GLY A 48 9.30 -2.68 13.52
CA GLY A 48 10.59 -2.02 13.70
C GLY A 48 11.81 -2.93 13.50
N LYS A 49 11.65 -4.00 12.70
CA LYS A 49 12.71 -4.96 12.37
C LYS A 49 13.50 -4.52 11.13
N PRO A 50 14.72 -5.03 10.91
CA PRO A 50 15.51 -4.68 9.74
C PRO A 50 14.81 -5.05 8.42
N THR A 51 14.90 -4.16 7.45
CA THR A 51 14.29 -4.31 6.11
C THR A 51 15.32 -4.40 4.98
N LYS A 52 16.56 -3.95 5.23
CA LYS A 52 17.55 -3.71 4.17
C LYS A 52 17.90 -4.94 3.34
N GLN A 53 17.94 -6.13 3.94
CA GLN A 53 18.20 -7.36 3.20
C GLN A 53 17.08 -7.67 2.20
N ILE A 54 15.82 -7.43 2.61
CA ILE A 54 14.64 -7.62 1.76
C ILE A 54 14.63 -6.59 0.63
N GLU A 55 14.88 -5.31 0.95
CA GLU A 55 14.99 -4.23 -0.03
C GLU A 55 16.07 -4.54 -1.09
N SER A 56 17.25 -5.04 -0.68
CA SER A 56 18.31 -5.45 -1.60
C SER A 56 17.88 -6.62 -2.49
N LYS A 57 17.27 -7.67 -1.93
CA LYS A 57 16.78 -8.82 -2.72
C LYS A 57 15.75 -8.39 -3.77
N LEU A 58 14.82 -7.51 -3.39
CA LEU A 58 13.79 -6.95 -4.29
C LEU A 58 14.39 -6.02 -5.36
N ALA A 59 15.45 -5.29 -5.04
CA ALA A 59 16.13 -4.41 -5.99
C ALA A 59 16.98 -5.18 -6.99
N GLU A 60 17.60 -6.30 -6.60
CA GLU A 60 18.58 -7.06 -7.38
C GLU A 60 17.98 -8.17 -8.25
N VAL A 61 16.77 -8.65 -7.94
CA VAL A 61 16.08 -9.68 -8.74
C VAL A 61 15.91 -9.23 -10.21
N SER A 62 15.97 -10.17 -11.15
CA SER A 62 15.64 -9.87 -12.55
C SER A 62 14.14 -9.65 -12.74
N GLN A 63 13.76 -8.86 -13.76
CA GLN A 63 12.33 -8.63 -14.07
C GLN A 63 11.64 -9.93 -14.50
N GLU A 64 12.36 -10.78 -15.23
CA GLU A 64 11.88 -12.07 -15.70
C GLU A 64 11.60 -13.03 -14.53
N GLU A 65 12.50 -13.09 -13.55
CA GLU A 65 12.33 -13.93 -12.37
C GLU A 65 11.19 -13.42 -11.48
N LEU A 66 11.13 -12.10 -11.22
CA LEU A 66 10.05 -11.53 -10.44
C LEU A 66 8.68 -11.76 -11.11
N ASN A 67 8.58 -11.51 -12.42
CA ASN A 67 7.34 -11.71 -13.16
C ASN A 67 6.93 -13.19 -13.26
N ALA A 68 7.89 -14.12 -13.35
CA ALA A 68 7.60 -15.55 -13.35
C ALA A 68 7.12 -16.06 -11.98
N ASN A 69 7.49 -15.38 -10.88
CA ASN A 69 7.08 -15.75 -9.53
C ASN A 69 5.76 -15.10 -9.09
N LEU A 70 5.43 -13.91 -9.62
CA LEU A 70 4.12 -13.27 -9.44
C LEU A 70 3.13 -13.80 -10.49
N ASP A 71 2.85 -15.11 -10.44
CA ASP A 71 2.16 -15.82 -11.51
C ASP A 71 0.63 -15.65 -11.45
N THR A 72 0.09 -15.34 -10.27
CA THR A 72 -1.33 -15.05 -10.06
C THR A 72 -1.61 -13.56 -9.86
N GLU A 73 -2.85 -13.17 -10.19
CA GLU A 73 -3.31 -11.81 -9.90
C GLU A 73 -3.33 -11.52 -8.39
N SER A 74 -3.66 -12.51 -7.55
CA SER A 74 -3.63 -12.35 -6.10
C SER A 74 -2.21 -12.05 -5.58
N GLU A 75 -1.19 -12.75 -6.08
CA GLU A 75 0.20 -12.48 -5.72
C GLU A 75 0.64 -11.10 -6.19
N LYS A 76 0.31 -10.68 -7.42
CA LYS A 76 0.59 -9.33 -7.92
C LYS A 76 -0.08 -8.26 -7.06
N LYS A 77 -1.34 -8.47 -6.67
CA LYS A 77 -2.08 -7.55 -5.81
C LYS A 77 -1.42 -7.43 -4.45
N ALA A 78 -1.20 -8.55 -3.76
CA ALA A 78 -0.56 -8.57 -2.45
C ALA A 78 0.83 -7.91 -2.51
N PHE A 79 1.63 -8.28 -3.52
CA PHE A 79 2.96 -7.73 -3.74
C PHE A 79 2.96 -6.21 -3.82
N TRP A 80 2.21 -5.64 -4.77
CA TRP A 80 2.26 -4.20 -5.00
C TRP A 80 1.60 -3.37 -3.89
N LEU A 81 0.55 -3.89 -3.24
CA LEU A 81 -0.06 -3.25 -2.06
C LEU A 81 0.94 -3.17 -0.91
N ASN A 82 1.63 -4.28 -0.61
CA ASN A 82 2.61 -4.34 0.45
C ASN A 82 3.84 -3.48 0.16
N ILE A 83 4.36 -3.52 -1.09
CA ILE A 83 5.49 -2.69 -1.52
C ILE A 83 5.17 -1.21 -1.37
N TYR A 84 4.02 -0.75 -1.87
CA TYR A 84 3.63 0.65 -1.75
C TYR A 84 3.60 1.07 -0.27
N ASN A 85 2.82 0.36 0.55
CA ASN A 85 2.63 0.70 1.95
C ASN A 85 3.93 0.63 2.75
N ALA A 86 4.79 -0.36 2.50
CA ALA A 86 6.07 -0.51 3.19
C ALA A 86 7.01 0.64 2.89
N TYR A 87 7.22 0.96 1.61
CA TYR A 87 8.16 2.01 1.23
C TYR A 87 7.69 3.41 1.63
N VAL A 88 6.38 3.69 1.62
CA VAL A 88 5.86 4.95 2.16
C VAL A 88 6.27 5.09 3.64
N GLN A 89 6.05 4.06 4.45
CA GLN A 89 6.43 4.10 5.86
C GLN A 89 7.95 4.17 6.05
N ILE A 90 8.74 3.36 5.34
CA ILE A 90 10.22 3.39 5.42
C ILE A 90 10.76 4.80 5.18
N LEU A 91 10.27 5.48 4.14
CA LEU A 91 10.78 6.79 3.76
C LEU A 91 10.26 7.91 4.67
N LEU A 92 8.99 7.87 5.07
CA LEU A 92 8.41 8.92 5.93
C LEU A 92 8.79 8.76 7.41
N LEU A 93 9.12 7.56 7.88
CA LEU A 93 9.70 7.35 9.21
C LEU A 93 11.15 7.87 9.28
N ASP A 94 11.93 7.74 8.20
CA ASP A 94 13.29 8.29 8.11
C ASP A 94 13.29 9.82 7.92
N LYS A 95 12.41 10.33 7.05
CA LYS A 95 12.35 11.74 6.63
C LYS A 95 10.91 12.24 6.51
N PRO A 96 10.24 12.55 7.62
CA PRO A 96 8.84 13.01 7.62
C PRO A 96 8.63 14.32 6.85
N GLU A 97 9.66 15.16 6.74
CA GLU A 97 9.64 16.42 6.00
C GLU A 97 9.36 16.24 4.50
N LEU A 98 9.62 15.06 3.94
CA LEU A 98 9.32 14.76 2.53
C LEU A 98 7.82 14.89 2.24
N PHE A 99 6.96 14.67 3.23
CA PHE A 99 5.52 14.79 3.08
C PHE A 99 5.04 16.25 2.92
N GLU A 100 5.83 17.22 3.38
CA GLU A 100 5.52 18.65 3.20
C GLU A 100 5.66 19.08 1.73
N ASP A 101 6.51 18.39 0.96
CA ASP A 101 6.80 18.68 -0.45
C ASP A 101 5.70 18.20 -1.41
N ARG A 102 4.60 17.62 -0.90
CA ARG A 102 3.48 17.09 -1.72
C ARG A 102 2.88 18.12 -2.70
N ASN A 103 2.96 19.41 -2.36
CA ASN A 103 2.45 20.52 -3.16
C ASN A 103 3.50 21.19 -4.08
N SER A 104 4.67 20.57 -4.26
CA SER A 104 5.72 21.13 -5.11
C SER A 104 5.22 21.41 -6.53
N PHE A 105 5.18 22.69 -6.88
CA PHE A 105 4.56 23.23 -8.09
C PHE A 105 5.36 22.93 -9.38
N PHE A 106 6.51 22.23 -9.28
CA PHE A 106 7.39 21.91 -10.41
C PHE A 106 7.39 20.43 -10.83
N GLY A 107 6.39 19.64 -10.41
CA GLY A 107 6.13 18.30 -10.95
C GLY A 107 6.94 17.15 -10.33
N TYR A 108 7.92 17.47 -9.49
CA TYR A 108 8.65 16.52 -8.65
C TYR A 108 8.26 16.76 -7.20
N ASN A 109 7.55 15.81 -6.61
CA ASN A 109 7.26 15.75 -5.19
C ASN A 109 7.62 14.35 -4.67
N PHE A 110 7.43 14.12 -3.37
CA PHE A 110 7.64 12.81 -2.74
C PHE A 110 7.02 11.65 -3.53
N PHE A 111 5.80 11.83 -4.07
CA PHE A 111 5.09 10.77 -4.77
C PHE A 111 5.54 10.56 -6.23
N SER A 112 6.01 11.61 -6.91
CA SER A 112 6.41 11.53 -8.33
C SER A 112 7.91 11.30 -8.55
N SER A 113 8.74 11.45 -7.50
CA SER A 113 10.17 11.19 -7.58
C SER A 113 10.47 9.68 -7.50
N PRO A 114 11.43 9.15 -8.29
CA PRO A 114 11.87 7.76 -8.15
C PRO A 114 12.59 7.56 -6.81
N GLN A 115 12.07 6.65 -5.99
CA GLN A 115 12.55 6.40 -4.62
C GLN A 115 12.55 4.92 -4.22
N VAL A 116 11.91 4.06 -5.02
CA VAL A 116 11.77 2.62 -4.76
C VAL A 116 12.40 1.85 -5.90
N THR A 117 13.33 0.94 -5.62
CA THR A 117 13.95 0.12 -6.66
C THR A 117 13.44 -1.31 -6.58
N ILE A 118 12.74 -1.77 -7.62
CA ILE A 118 12.22 -3.14 -7.73
C ILE A 118 12.66 -3.73 -9.08
N ALA A 119 13.30 -4.89 -9.03
CA ALA A 119 13.83 -5.60 -10.19
C ALA A 119 14.70 -4.72 -11.10
N GLY A 120 15.67 -4.01 -10.50
CA GLY A 120 16.60 -3.10 -11.17
C GLY A 120 15.98 -1.82 -11.74
N LYS A 121 14.68 -1.56 -11.50
CA LYS A 121 13.99 -0.36 -11.98
C LYS A 121 13.68 0.59 -10.83
N GLU A 122 14.09 1.84 -10.97
CA GLU A 122 13.66 2.92 -10.07
C GLU A 122 12.21 3.34 -10.41
N LEU A 123 11.36 3.33 -9.38
CA LEU A 123 9.94 3.60 -9.41
C LEU A 123 9.60 4.75 -8.46
N SER A 124 8.62 5.54 -8.87
CA SER A 124 7.92 6.49 -8.00
C SER A 124 6.65 5.85 -7.44
N PHE A 125 6.10 6.42 -6.36
CA PHE A 125 4.79 5.98 -5.85
C PHE A 125 3.68 6.20 -6.88
N ASP A 126 3.76 7.27 -7.69
CA ASP A 126 2.86 7.49 -8.82
C ASP A 126 2.97 6.37 -9.87
N THR A 127 4.17 5.83 -10.11
CA THR A 127 4.39 4.70 -11.02
C THR A 127 3.75 3.43 -10.47
N ILE A 128 3.96 3.14 -9.18
CA ILE A 128 3.37 1.95 -8.53
C ILE A 128 1.83 2.06 -8.52
N GLU A 129 1.29 3.18 -8.06
CA GLU A 129 -0.16 3.36 -7.95
C GLU A 129 -0.83 3.46 -9.32
N HIS A 130 -0.38 4.35 -10.20
CA HIS A 130 -1.10 4.62 -11.45
C HIS A 130 -0.60 3.77 -12.61
N GLY A 131 0.70 3.47 -12.67
CA GLY A 131 1.29 2.66 -13.73
C GLY A 131 0.98 1.17 -13.60
N ILE A 132 1.10 0.64 -12.38
CA ILE A 132 1.04 -0.78 -12.09
C ILE A 132 -0.34 -1.17 -11.54
N ILE A 133 -0.67 -0.68 -10.35
CA ILE A 133 -1.89 -1.06 -9.62
C ILE A 133 -3.15 -0.65 -10.38
N ARG A 134 -3.21 0.59 -10.84
CA ARG A 134 -4.36 1.11 -11.59
C ARG A 134 -4.22 0.87 -13.10
N HIS A 135 -3.58 -0.22 -13.55
CA HIS A 135 -3.55 -0.59 -14.97
C HIS A 135 -3.11 0.55 -15.92
N SER A 136 -1.98 1.18 -15.65
CA SER A 136 -1.42 2.26 -16.50
C SER A 136 -2.35 3.46 -16.71
N LYS A 137 -3.14 3.85 -15.71
CA LYS A 137 -3.98 5.06 -15.74
C LYS A 137 -3.15 6.35 -15.74
N ILE A 138 -3.71 7.39 -16.34
CA ILE A 138 -3.17 8.75 -16.22
C ILE A 138 -3.60 9.32 -14.87
N LYS A 139 -2.64 9.75 -14.04
CA LYS A 139 -2.87 10.32 -12.70
C LYS A 139 -4.01 11.35 -12.64
N LEU A 140 -3.92 12.37 -13.50
CA LEU A 140 -4.86 13.51 -13.51
C LEU A 140 -6.07 13.29 -14.45
N SER A 141 -6.48 12.04 -14.68
CA SER A 141 -7.61 11.70 -15.55
C SER A 141 -8.93 11.44 -14.82
N LEU A 142 -8.94 11.52 -13.48
CA LEU A 142 -10.02 10.98 -12.64
C LEU A 142 -10.31 9.48 -12.85
N GLY A 143 -9.39 8.75 -13.50
CA GLY A 143 -9.53 7.36 -13.91
C GLY A 143 -10.07 7.12 -15.32
N TYR A 144 -10.44 8.18 -16.07
CA TYR A 144 -11.08 8.03 -17.38
C TYR A 144 -10.13 7.62 -18.51
N TRP A 145 -8.82 7.84 -18.35
CA TRP A 145 -7.87 7.69 -19.45
C TRP A 145 -6.69 6.83 -19.06
N ASP A 146 -6.36 5.88 -19.94
CA ASP A 146 -5.16 5.07 -19.87
C ASP A 146 -4.00 5.79 -20.57
N LYS A 147 -2.77 5.49 -20.17
CA LYS A 147 -1.57 5.93 -20.88
C LYS A 147 -1.58 5.37 -22.29
N TRP A 148 -1.24 6.20 -23.26
CA TRP A 148 -1.19 5.78 -24.67
C TRP A 148 0.05 4.93 -24.98
N PHE A 149 1.12 5.10 -24.20
CA PHE A 149 2.38 4.39 -24.34
C PHE A 149 2.89 4.01 -22.94
N PRO A 150 2.29 3.00 -22.29
CA PRO A 150 2.85 2.46 -21.06
C PRO A 150 4.24 1.87 -21.33
N SER A 151 5.13 1.91 -20.34
CA SER A 151 6.44 1.27 -20.45
C SER A 151 6.32 -0.26 -20.42
N ASP A 152 7.30 -0.97 -20.97
CA ASP A 152 7.34 -2.44 -20.91
C ASP A 152 7.27 -2.96 -19.47
N TYR A 153 7.90 -2.24 -18.53
CA TYR A 153 7.82 -2.55 -17.10
C TYR A 153 6.39 -2.44 -16.57
N GLU A 154 5.66 -1.36 -16.92
CA GLU A 154 4.25 -1.22 -16.53
C GLU A 154 3.41 -2.34 -17.15
N VAL A 155 3.60 -2.65 -18.44
CA VAL A 155 2.84 -3.71 -19.12
C VAL A 155 3.09 -5.07 -18.48
N MET A 156 4.32 -5.35 -18.04
CA MET A 156 4.70 -6.60 -17.41
C MET A 156 4.05 -6.77 -16.03
N PHE A 157 4.11 -5.75 -15.18
CA PHE A 157 3.74 -5.88 -13.76
C PHE A 157 2.35 -5.36 -13.39
N ARG A 158 1.68 -4.61 -14.27
CA ARG A 158 0.35 -4.06 -13.96
C ARG A 158 -0.66 -5.14 -13.67
N TRP A 159 -1.63 -4.78 -12.84
CA TRP A 159 -2.83 -5.59 -12.61
C TRP A 159 -3.62 -5.76 -13.90
N GLU A 160 -4.37 -6.85 -14.01
CA GLU A 160 -5.15 -7.14 -15.21
C GLU A 160 -6.25 -6.11 -15.45
N GLU A 161 -6.88 -5.66 -14.37
CA GLU A 161 -7.93 -4.64 -14.36
C GLU A 161 -7.82 -3.71 -13.15
N VAL A 162 -8.51 -2.57 -13.22
CA VAL A 162 -8.58 -1.65 -12.09
C VAL A 162 -9.56 -2.17 -11.05
N ASP A 163 -9.06 -2.50 -9.87
CA ASP A 163 -9.88 -2.86 -8.71
C ASP A 163 -10.12 -1.61 -7.83
N PRO A 164 -11.36 -1.09 -7.72
CA PRO A 164 -11.64 0.13 -6.97
C PRO A 164 -11.31 0.04 -5.47
N ARG A 165 -11.22 -1.18 -4.92
CA ARG A 165 -10.89 -1.40 -3.50
C ARG A 165 -9.47 -0.94 -3.16
N VAL A 166 -8.59 -0.79 -4.15
CA VAL A 166 -7.21 -0.35 -3.92
C VAL A 166 -7.12 1.05 -3.31
N HIS A 167 -8.08 1.92 -3.61
CA HIS A 167 -8.17 3.26 -3.02
C HIS A 167 -8.44 3.21 -1.52
N PHE A 168 -8.84 2.07 -0.98
CA PHE A 168 -9.06 1.83 0.44
C PHE A 168 -7.97 0.93 1.05
N ALA A 169 -6.90 0.65 0.28
CA ALA A 169 -5.81 -0.25 0.65
C ALA A 169 -4.43 0.43 0.65
N LEU A 170 -4.28 1.55 -0.06
CA LEU A 170 -3.04 2.31 -0.14
C LEU A 170 -3.02 3.44 0.90
N ASN A 171 -1.99 3.45 1.74
CA ASN A 171 -1.75 4.52 2.71
C ASN A 171 -0.58 5.40 2.25
N CYS A 172 -0.91 6.66 2.03
CA CYS A 172 -0.03 7.71 1.53
C CYS A 172 0.68 8.53 2.63
N GLY A 173 0.45 8.22 3.90
CA GLY A 173 0.94 8.97 5.07
C GLY A 173 0.07 10.14 5.51
N ALA A 174 -1.05 10.44 4.84
CA ALA A 174 -2.03 11.42 5.32
C ALA A 174 -3.01 10.82 6.33
N LYS A 175 -3.52 11.66 7.23
CA LYS A 175 -4.52 11.31 8.27
C LYS A 175 -5.85 10.83 7.70
N ALA A 176 -6.24 11.34 6.54
CA ALA A 176 -7.40 10.84 5.81
C ALA A 176 -7.09 9.61 4.95
N CYS A 177 -5.87 9.05 4.95
CA CYS A 177 -5.58 7.80 4.22
C CYS A 177 -6.25 6.59 4.92
N PRO A 178 -6.53 5.51 4.18
CA PRO A 178 -6.98 4.23 4.72
C PRO A 178 -6.01 3.62 5.75
N TYR A 179 -6.46 2.59 6.47
CA TYR A 179 -5.58 1.84 7.38
C TYR A 179 -4.46 1.12 6.60
N ILE A 180 -3.31 0.97 7.24
CA ILE A 180 -2.22 0.15 6.71
C ILE A 180 -2.50 -1.29 7.09
N ALA A 181 -2.78 -2.12 6.09
CA ALA A 181 -2.95 -3.55 6.25
C ALA A 181 -1.82 -4.32 5.55
N ILE A 182 -1.55 -5.51 6.07
CA ILE A 182 -0.60 -6.46 5.49
C ILE A 182 -1.38 -7.48 4.66
N TYR A 183 -1.09 -7.53 3.36
CA TYR A 183 -1.83 -8.37 2.42
C TYR A 183 -1.12 -9.70 2.21
N ASP A 184 -1.84 -10.78 2.48
CA ASP A 184 -1.41 -12.15 2.24
C ASP A 184 -1.82 -12.55 0.80
N PRO A 185 -0.91 -13.07 -0.04
CA PRO A 185 -1.26 -13.49 -1.40
C PRO A 185 -2.40 -14.50 -1.48
N GLU A 186 -2.61 -15.34 -0.45
CA GLU A 186 -3.71 -16.30 -0.42
C GLU A 186 -5.06 -15.67 -0.02
N ARG A 187 -5.04 -14.51 0.66
CA ARG A 187 -6.23 -13.87 1.26
C ARG A 187 -6.50 -12.45 0.78
N VAL A 188 -5.68 -11.91 -0.13
CA VAL A 188 -5.73 -10.50 -0.55
C VAL A 188 -7.12 -10.04 -0.99
N GLU A 189 -7.89 -10.91 -1.65
CA GLU A 189 -9.25 -10.60 -2.10
C GLU A 189 -10.22 -10.37 -0.93
N GLU A 190 -10.16 -11.23 0.08
CA GLU A 190 -10.92 -11.10 1.33
C GLU A 190 -10.47 -9.84 2.09
N GLN A 191 -9.16 -9.66 2.21
CA GLN A 191 -8.57 -8.53 2.93
C GLN A 191 -8.90 -7.18 2.29
N LEU A 192 -8.93 -7.10 0.95
CA LEU A 192 -9.39 -5.91 0.23
C LEU A 192 -10.85 -5.58 0.53
N ASP A 193 -11.72 -6.58 0.64
CA ASP A 193 -13.12 -6.38 1.05
C ASP A 193 -13.23 -5.90 2.50
N ILE A 194 -12.43 -6.46 3.42
CA ILE A 194 -12.39 -6.04 4.83
C ILE A 194 -11.92 -4.59 4.95
N SER A 195 -10.78 -4.25 4.34
CA SER A 195 -10.24 -2.87 4.30
C SER A 195 -11.25 -1.88 3.73
N SER A 196 -11.88 -2.25 2.62
CA SER A 196 -12.90 -1.42 1.97
C SER A 196 -14.08 -1.15 2.88
N LYS A 197 -14.65 -2.21 3.48
CA LYS A 197 -15.79 -2.07 4.39
C LYS A 197 -15.44 -1.18 5.59
N GLN A 198 -14.33 -1.47 6.27
CA GLN A 198 -13.91 -0.70 7.45
C GLN A 198 -13.70 0.79 7.13
N TYR A 199 -13.06 1.08 5.99
CA TYR A 199 -12.80 2.46 5.60
C TYR A 199 -14.08 3.19 5.18
N LEU A 200 -14.98 2.53 4.46
CA LEU A 200 -16.28 3.10 4.09
C LEU A 200 -17.17 3.34 5.32
N GLU A 201 -17.21 2.41 6.28
CA GLU A 201 -17.93 2.58 7.56
C GLU A 201 -17.39 3.79 8.34
N LYS A 202 -16.07 3.99 8.35
CA LYS A 202 -15.43 5.12 9.03
C LYS A 202 -15.71 6.47 8.35
N THR A 203 -15.81 6.50 7.03
CA THR A 203 -15.73 7.75 6.24
C THR A 203 -17.01 8.12 5.50
N THR A 204 -18.09 7.35 5.65
CA THR A 204 -19.37 7.64 5.00
C THR A 204 -20.35 8.28 5.98
N GLU A 205 -20.91 9.43 5.62
CA GLU A 205 -22.02 10.05 6.34
C GLU A 205 -23.30 9.92 5.51
N TYR A 206 -24.24 9.09 5.96
CA TYR A 206 -25.54 8.92 5.31
C TYR A 206 -26.66 9.60 6.10
N ASP A 207 -27.34 10.57 5.48
CA ASP A 207 -28.53 11.24 5.96
C ASP A 207 -29.76 10.55 5.33
N VAL A 208 -30.38 9.65 6.10
CA VAL A 208 -31.53 8.84 5.67
C VAL A 208 -32.74 9.72 5.35
N ASP A 209 -32.97 10.79 6.10
CA ASP A 209 -34.17 11.65 5.95
C ASP A 209 -34.13 12.46 4.65
N LYS A 210 -32.92 12.83 4.20
CA LYS A 210 -32.73 13.63 2.98
C LYS A 210 -32.28 12.83 1.77
N ASP A 211 -32.06 11.52 1.95
CA ASP A 211 -31.41 10.62 1.00
C ASP A 211 -30.14 11.24 0.39
N LYS A 212 -29.22 11.62 1.28
CA LYS A 212 -27.93 12.21 0.91
C LYS A 212 -26.78 11.46 1.55
N VAL A 213 -25.74 11.23 0.77
CA VAL A 213 -24.52 10.61 1.28
C VAL A 213 -23.32 11.52 1.01
N LYS A 214 -22.48 11.68 2.04
CA LYS A 214 -21.12 12.19 1.88
C LYS A 214 -20.16 11.02 1.95
N VAL A 215 -19.31 10.91 0.93
CA VAL A 215 -18.28 9.87 0.85
C VAL A 215 -16.88 10.49 0.86
N ASN A 216 -15.86 9.70 1.12
CA ASN A 216 -14.48 10.17 1.14
C ASN A 216 -14.02 10.77 -0.21
N ALA A 217 -13.01 11.64 -0.16
CA ALA A 217 -12.50 12.36 -1.34
C ALA A 217 -11.89 11.45 -2.41
N LEU A 218 -11.42 10.24 -2.05
CA LEU A 218 -10.82 9.29 -2.99
C LEU A 218 -11.83 8.87 -4.06
N MET A 219 -13.10 8.71 -3.66
CA MET A 219 -14.21 8.45 -4.59
C MET A 219 -14.52 9.62 -5.54
N SER A 220 -13.98 10.82 -5.26
CA SER A 220 -14.02 11.96 -6.17
C SER A 220 -12.82 11.98 -7.12
N TRP A 221 -11.61 11.77 -6.60
CA TRP A 221 -10.36 11.85 -7.36
C TRP A 221 -10.18 10.67 -8.32
N PHE A 222 -10.72 9.51 -7.98
CA PHE A 222 -10.66 8.29 -8.79
C PHE A 222 -12.04 7.86 -9.29
N ARG A 223 -12.90 8.84 -9.53
CA ARG A 223 -14.33 8.64 -9.82
C ARG A 223 -14.63 7.59 -10.87
N ALA A 224 -13.85 7.51 -11.94
CA ALA A 224 -14.08 6.54 -13.01
C ALA A 224 -13.77 5.10 -12.57
N ASP A 225 -12.77 4.89 -11.70
CA ASP A 225 -12.40 3.58 -11.16
C ASP A 225 -13.58 2.97 -10.37
N PHE A 226 -14.37 3.82 -9.72
CA PHE A 226 -15.59 3.42 -9.01
C PHE A 226 -16.82 3.28 -9.91
N GLY A 227 -16.73 3.49 -11.23
CA GLY A 227 -17.91 3.53 -12.10
C GLY A 227 -18.78 4.78 -11.89
N GLY A 228 -18.18 5.90 -11.48
CA GLY A 228 -18.87 7.15 -11.23
C GLY A 228 -19.55 7.22 -9.85
N LYS A 229 -20.44 8.20 -9.67
CA LYS A 229 -21.22 8.34 -8.43
C LYS A 229 -22.17 7.16 -8.22
N SER A 230 -22.71 6.60 -9.30
CA SER A 230 -23.58 5.42 -9.25
C SER A 230 -22.82 4.20 -8.74
N GLY A 231 -21.64 3.91 -9.28
CA GLY A 231 -20.87 2.76 -8.79
C GLY A 231 -20.31 2.97 -7.38
N ALA A 232 -20.05 4.22 -6.96
CA ALA A 232 -19.80 4.55 -5.56
C ALA A 232 -20.99 4.16 -4.65
N VAL A 233 -22.22 4.52 -5.04
CA VAL A 233 -23.46 4.12 -4.33
C VAL A 233 -23.63 2.60 -4.31
N GLU A 234 -23.39 1.90 -5.43
CA GLU A 234 -23.45 0.44 -5.49
C GLU A 234 -22.42 -0.23 -4.59
N MET A 235 -21.22 0.35 -4.47
CA MET A 235 -20.21 -0.14 -3.53
C MET A 235 -20.65 0.04 -2.07
N LEU A 236 -21.25 1.18 -1.71
CA LEU A 236 -21.83 1.39 -0.38
C LEU A 236 -22.94 0.38 -0.07
N LYS A 237 -23.78 0.05 -1.05
CA LYS A 237 -24.80 -1.01 -0.91
C LYS A 237 -24.19 -2.39 -0.77
N LYS A 238 -23.15 -2.71 -1.55
CA LYS A 238 -22.41 -3.99 -1.50
C LYS A 238 -21.89 -4.27 -0.09
N TYR A 239 -21.32 -3.25 0.57
CA TYR A 239 -20.78 -3.37 1.92
C TYR A 239 -21.78 -3.05 3.04
N GLU A 240 -23.06 -2.86 2.69
CA GLU A 240 -24.16 -2.62 3.64
C GLU A 240 -23.99 -1.35 4.47
N ILE A 241 -23.32 -0.33 3.91
CA ILE A 241 -23.15 1.01 4.51
C ILE A 241 -24.43 1.83 4.41
N ILE A 242 -25.19 1.61 3.33
CA ILE A 242 -26.50 2.22 3.08
C ILE A 242 -27.52 1.14 2.70
N PRO A 243 -28.84 1.41 2.83
CA PRO A 243 -29.88 0.48 2.40
C PRO A 243 -29.77 0.11 0.91
N LYS A 244 -30.08 -1.14 0.57
CA LYS A 244 -29.95 -1.68 -0.80
C LYS A 244 -30.85 -0.97 -1.82
N ASP A 245 -31.96 -0.39 -1.36
CA ASP A 245 -32.94 0.36 -2.13
C ASP A 245 -32.69 1.88 -2.16
N ALA A 246 -31.68 2.38 -1.44
CA ALA A 246 -31.34 3.81 -1.42
C ALA A 246 -30.78 4.29 -2.77
N ASP A 247 -31.03 5.55 -3.13
CA ASP A 247 -30.44 6.20 -4.31
C ASP A 247 -29.99 7.63 -3.98
N PRO A 248 -29.04 7.78 -3.03
CA PRO A 248 -28.75 9.07 -2.45
C PRO A 248 -27.98 9.98 -3.40
N SER A 249 -28.22 11.28 -3.27
CA SER A 249 -27.33 12.26 -3.88
C SER A 249 -25.94 12.21 -3.22
N VAL A 250 -24.89 12.08 -4.04
CA VAL A 250 -23.50 11.94 -3.56
C VAL A 250 -22.78 13.28 -3.54
N SER A 251 -22.20 13.59 -2.38
CA SER A 251 -21.24 14.66 -2.14
C SER A 251 -19.96 14.11 -1.49
N PHE A 252 -18.91 14.92 -1.39
CA PHE A 252 -17.58 14.46 -0.99
C PHE A 252 -17.09 15.20 0.26
N LEU A 253 -16.47 14.47 1.18
CA LEU A 253 -15.78 15.02 2.34
C LEU A 253 -14.47 15.71 1.94
N GLU A 254 -14.01 16.60 2.81
CA GLU A 254 -12.65 17.16 2.72
C GLU A 254 -11.61 16.09 3.06
N TYR A 255 -10.38 16.28 2.55
CA TYR A 255 -9.28 15.36 2.78
C TYR A 255 -8.23 15.99 3.69
N ASP A 256 -8.06 15.42 4.88
CA ASP A 256 -7.08 15.87 5.87
C ASP A 256 -5.67 15.39 5.49
N TRP A 257 -4.87 16.32 4.97
CA TRP A 257 -3.48 16.12 4.58
C TRP A 257 -2.49 16.29 5.73
N THR A 258 -2.92 16.18 6.99
CA THR A 258 -1.98 16.10 8.12
C THR A 258 -1.22 14.79 8.05
N LEU A 259 0.10 14.80 8.30
CA LEU A 259 0.89 13.56 8.35
C LEU A 259 0.42 12.68 9.51
N GLU A 260 0.11 11.41 9.23
CA GLU A 260 -0.20 10.36 10.20
C GLU A 260 0.42 9.05 9.72
N LEU A 261 1.42 8.57 10.46
CA LEU A 261 2.12 7.32 10.21
C LEU A 261 1.65 6.24 11.20
N ASP A 262 2.03 4.99 10.94
CA ASP A 262 1.79 3.85 11.85
C ASP A 262 0.31 3.53 12.14
N ASN A 263 -0.62 3.92 11.24
CA ASN A 263 -2.05 3.60 11.36
C ASN A 263 -2.35 2.16 10.89
N TYR A 264 -1.67 1.18 11.49
CA TYR A 264 -1.80 -0.24 11.16
C TYR A 264 -3.11 -0.85 11.66
N LYS A 265 -3.65 -1.81 10.89
CA LYS A 265 -4.83 -2.58 11.24
C LYS A 265 -4.66 -4.04 10.85
N ASP A 266 -4.89 -4.94 11.80
CA ASP A 266 -4.93 -6.38 11.51
C ASP A 266 -6.27 -6.73 10.86
N ILE A 267 -6.22 -7.47 9.74
CA ILE A 267 -7.37 -7.89 8.91
C ILE A 267 -7.21 -9.32 8.38
#